data_AF-A0A1V6AY94-F1
#
_entry.id   AF-A0A1V6AY94-F1
#
_cell.length_a   1.000
_cell.length_b   1.000
_cell.length_c   1.000
_cell.angle_alpha   90.00
_cell.angle_beta   90.00
_cell.angle_gamma   90.00
#
_symmetry.space_group_name_H-M   'P 1'
#
loop_
_entity.id
_entity.type
_entity.pdbx_description
1 polymer ?
#
loop_
_entity_poly.entity_id
_entity_poly.type
_entity_poly.pdbx_seq_one_letter_code
_entity_poly.pdbx_strand_id
1 'polypeptide(L)' 'MIVFCEECGERYVIEADEIKGSAMIFICRVCNDIIRIPAQEKHHKPEEKEKNKAEKKDSSFQKKRP' A
#
# COMPACT_ATOMS: atom_id res chain seq x y z
N MET A 1 1.24 -4.23 5.63
CA MET A 1 2.19 -3.13 5.92
C MET A 1 3.61 -3.59 5.65
N ILE A 2 4.52 -2.65 5.35
CA ILE A 2 5.95 -2.95 5.18
C ILE A 2 6.67 -2.53 6.45
N VAL A 3 7.49 -3.42 7.01
CA VAL A 3 8.29 -3.19 8.21
C VAL A 3 9.76 -3.42 7.88
N PHE A 4 10.64 -2.58 8.42
CA PHE A 4 12.08 -2.70 8.25
C PHE A 4 12.72 -3.05 9.59
N CYS A 5 13.70 -3.94 9.59
CA CYS A 5 14.53 -4.16 10.77
C CYS A 5 15.43 -2.93 11.00
N GLU A 6 15.45 -2.40 12.22
CA GLU A 6 16.24 -1.21 12.56
C GLU A 6 17.74 -1.51 12.65
N GLU A 7 18.14 -2.77 12.85
CA GLU A 7 19.55 -3.15 12.90
C GLU A 7 20.15 -3.48 11.53
N CYS A 8 19.49 -4.33 10.73
CA CYS A 8 20.06 -4.83 9.47
C CYS A 8 19.41 -4.26 8.21
N GLY A 9 18.28 -3.55 8.34
CA GLY A 9 17.53 -3.01 7.20
C GLY A 9 16.71 -4.04 6.42
N GLU A 10 16.58 -5.28 6.92
CA GLU A 10 15.80 -6.33 6.27
C GLU A 10 14.32 -5.93 6.14
N ARG A 11 13.72 -6.23 4.98
CA ARG A 11 12.35 -5.82 4.64
C ARG A 11 11.36 -6.95 4.85
N TYR A 12 10.37 -6.71 5.69
CA TYR A 12 9.26 -7.62 5.97
C TYR A 12 7.94 -7.08 5.40
N VAL A 13 7.18 -7.97 4.76
CA VAL A 13 5.81 -7.70 4.31
C VAL A 13 4.88 -8.46 5.23
N ILE A 14 4.07 -7.73 6.01
CA ILE A 14 3.21 -8.31 7.04
C ILE A 14 1.77 -7.93 6.75
N GLU A 15 0.87 -8.91 6.76
CA GLU A 15 -0.56 -8.67 6.57
C GLU A 15 -1.19 -8.21 7.89
N ALA A 16 -2.01 -7.16 7.83
CA ALA A 16 -2.63 -6.61 9.05
C ALA A 16 -3.62 -7.60 9.68
N ASP A 17 -4.20 -8.51 8.90
CA ASP A 17 -5.10 -9.57 9.37
C ASP A 17 -4.39 -10.66 10.18
N GLU A 18 -3.05 -10.75 10.10
CA GLU A 18 -2.27 -11.69 10.91
C GLU A 18 -1.98 -11.16 12.32
N ILE A 19 -2.11 -9.85 12.56
CA ILE A 19 -1.86 -9.22 13.85
C ILE A 19 -3.08 -9.44 14.76
N LYS A 20 -3.08 -10.55 15.51
CA LYS A 20 -4.08 -10.83 16.54
C LYS A 20 -3.76 -10.05 17.82
N GLY A 21 -4.48 -8.95 18.09
CA GLY A 21 -4.38 -8.19 19.34
C GLY A 21 -3.87 -6.76 19.16
N SER A 22 -3.15 -6.23 20.16
CA SER A 22 -2.65 -4.85 20.18
C SER A 22 -1.24 -4.69 19.62
N ALA A 23 -0.43 -5.75 19.58
CA ALA A 23 0.90 -5.75 19.00
C ALA A 23 1.34 -7.17 18.63
N MET A 24 2.22 -7.28 17.63
CA MET A 24 2.91 -8.50 17.23
C MET A 24 4.41 -8.36 17.53
N ILE A 25 5.02 -9.44 18.00
CA ILE A 25 6.47 -9.51 18.24
C ILE A 25 7.03 -10.62 17.37
N PHE A 26 8.09 -10.35 16.62
CA PHE A 26 8.79 -11.35 15.83
C PHE A 26 10.30 -11.12 15.83
N ILE A 27 11.04 -12.17 15.50
CA ILE A 27 12.51 -12.18 15.50
C ILE A 27 13.01 -11.99 14.06
N CYS A 28 13.92 -11.04 13.84
CA CYS A 28 14.58 -10.86 12.57
C CYS A 28 15.38 -12.12 12.20
N ARG A 29 15.31 -12.57 10.96
CA ARG A 29 16.04 -13.76 10.49
C ARG A 29 17.52 -13.50 10.16
N VAL A 30 17.93 -12.24 10.13
CA VAL A 30 19.28 -11.82 9.69
C VAL A 30 20.17 -11.48 10.89
N CYS A 31 19.70 -10.58 11.77
CA CYS A 31 20.45 -10.17 12.97
C CYS A 31 19.92 -10.78 14.27
N ASN A 32 18.82 -11.55 14.22
CA ASN A 32 18.16 -12.12 15.39
C ASN A 32 17.60 -11.09 16.39
N ASP A 33 17.45 -9.84 15.96
CA ASP A 33 16.86 -8.78 16.77
C ASP A 33 15.34 -8.91 16.93
N ILE A 34 14.80 -8.39 18.03
CA ILE A 34 13.37 -8.50 18.38
C ILE A 34 12.62 -7.28 17.88
N ILE A 35 11.77 -7.47 16.87
CA ILE A 35 10.97 -6.40 16.28
C ILE A 35 9.55 -6.43 16.85
N ARG A 36 9.10 -5.29 17.37
CA ARG A 36 7.74 -5.10 17.91
C ARG A 36 6.92 -4.22 16.97
N ILE A 37 5.84 -4.76 16.44
CA ILE A 37 4.93 -4.04 15.54
C ILE A 37 3.62 -3.78 16.27
N PRO A 38 3.23 -2.52 16.49
CA PRO A 38 1.91 -2.20 17.02
C PRO A 38 0.84 -2.53 15.97
N ALA A 39 -0.31 -3.05 16.44
CA ALA A 39 -1.47 -3.22 15.58
C ALA A 39 -1.91 -1.84 15.09
N GLN A 40 -1.83 -1.60 13.79
CA GLN A 40 -2.34 -0.36 13.21
C GLN A 40 -3.87 -0.46 13.23
N GLU A 41 -4.53 0.39 14.01
CA GLU A 41 -5.96 0.63 13.83
C GLU A 41 -6.16 1.02 12.36
N LYS A 42 -7.06 0.32 11.69
CA LYS A 42 -7.29 0.39 10.24
C LYS A 42 -7.65 1.82 9.82
N HIS A 43 -6.67 2.69 9.64
CA HIS A 43 -6.84 3.89 8.84
C HIS A 43 -6.84 3.43 7.38
N HIS A 44 -8.02 3.04 6.92
CA HIS A 44 -8.36 2.97 5.50
C HIS A 44 -8.01 4.33 4.87
N LYS A 45 -6.79 4.48 4.36
CA LYS A 45 -6.49 5.55 3.42
C LYS A 45 -7.04 5.07 2.08
N PRO A 46 -8.10 5.68 1.53
CA PRO A 46 -8.66 5.24 0.26
C PRO A 46 -7.56 5.31 -0.80
N GLU A 47 -7.39 4.20 -1.51
CA GLU A 47 -6.64 4.13 -2.76
C GLU A 47 -7.03 5.30 -3.66
N GLU A 48 -6.09 6.21 -3.94
CA GLU A 48 -6.20 7.06 -5.10
C GLU A 48 -5.93 6.17 -6.31
N LYS A 49 -6.98 5.48 -6.76
CA LYS A 49 -7.06 4.84 -8.06
C LYS A 49 -7.01 5.95 -9.09
N GLU A 50 -5.82 6.33 -9.52
CA GLU A 50 -5.66 7.16 -10.72
C GLU A 50 -6.09 6.32 -11.92
N LYS A 51 -7.39 6.45 -12.23
CA LYS A 51 -7.98 6.10 -13.51
C LYS A 51 -7.37 7.02 -14.54
N ASN A 52 -6.66 6.47 -15.53
CA ASN A 52 -6.65 7.09 -16.85
C ASN A 52 -7.01 6.05 -17.91
N LYS A 53 -8.31 6.03 -18.23
CA LYS A 53 -8.91 5.27 -19.31
C LYS A 53 -9.32 6.28 -20.40
N ALA A 54 -8.61 6.20 -21.52
CA ALA A 54 -9.06 6.47 -22.89
C ALA A 54 -10.18 7.52 -23.08
N GLU A 55 -9.81 8.76 -23.39
CA GLU A 55 -10.69 9.68 -24.12
C GLU A 55 -10.68 9.32 -25.61
N LYS A 56 -11.72 8.61 -26.04
CA LYS A 56 -12.18 8.68 -27.44
C LYS A 56 -12.94 10.00 -27.57
N LYS A 57 -12.38 10.98 -28.29
CA LYS A 57 -13.15 12.12 -28.78
C LYS A 57 -13.82 11.74 -30.09
N ASP A 58 -15.06 11.33 -29.97
CA ASP A 58 -16.06 11.60 -30.99
C ASP A 58 -16.24 13.12 -31.01
N SER A 59 -15.84 13.78 -32.10
CA SER A 59 -16.27 15.15 -32.38
C SER A 59 -17.12 15.11 -33.63
N SER A 60 -18.41 14.97 -33.35
CA SER A 60 -19.50 15.34 -34.21
C SER A 60 -19.32 16.75 -34.79
N PHE A 61 -19.51 16.84 -36.11
CA PHE A 61 -20.41 17.81 -36.74
C PHE A 61 -20.12 19.31 -36.55
N GLN A 62 -19.52 19.96 -37.56
CA GLN A 62 -19.70 21.40 -37.79
C GLN A 62 -19.54 21.79 -39.27
N LYS A 63 -20.70 21.93 -39.94
CA LYS A 63 -21.08 22.97 -40.91
C LYS A 63 -19.94 23.78 -41.58
N LYS A 64 -19.86 23.75 -42.91
CA LYS A 64 -19.82 24.95 -43.79
C LYS A 64 -19.90 24.57 -45.29
N ARG A 65 -20.81 25.25 -46.00
CA ARG A 65 -20.96 25.34 -47.46
C ARG A 65 -19.65 25.86 -48.11
N PRO A 66 -19.43 25.59 -49.40
CA PRO A 66 -19.82 26.56 -50.44
C PRO A 66 -20.84 26.00 -51.43
#